data_AF-A0A8K0UQE2-F1
#
_entry.id   AF-A0A8K0UQE2-F1
#
_cell.length_a   1.000
_cell.length_b   1.000
_cell.length_c   1.000
_cell.angle_alpha   90.00
_cell.angle_beta   90.00
_cell.angle_gamma   90.00
#
_symmetry.space_group_name_H-M   'P 1'
#
loop_
_entity.id
_entity.type
_entity.pdbx_description
1 polymer ?
#
loop_
_entity_poly.entity_id
_entity_poly.type
_entity_poly.pdbx_seq_one_letter_code
_entity_poly.pdbx_strand_id
1 'polypeptide(L)'
;MSLSKRGQMRASLVAPGGPLHGYFQSIKNEWRPDDTSGVCRLDIAESDLMHTELADLTSEQSFRTLTALGAPTSVGGVNASSSNRLLTSLATLFNEQWSPKTPVLPSQIIAGAGCSILIEYLVHAICDPGDVVLTPAPFWPVFSTLVSKAGVGISVLPCLPASHANSIQASVVEELANIMTWTDATLQQWDSHVAQLLAAGKPPRALLLSNPLNPLGRCYSKSALTKAAEFCEKHDLLLISDEVFALSMHADALRSSWFSNSSAHGECYHAVVSVSAFAV
;
A
#
# COMPACT_ATOMS: atom_id res chain seq x y z
N MET A 1 -23.81 18.12 -20.97
CA MET A 1 -22.53 18.40 -20.28
C MET A 1 -21.48 17.45 -20.82
N SER A 2 -20.27 17.93 -21.13
CA SER A 2 -19.13 17.07 -21.46
C SER A 2 -18.32 16.76 -20.20
N LEU A 3 -17.84 15.52 -20.07
CA LEU A 3 -16.94 15.14 -18.98
C LEU A 3 -15.59 15.85 -19.15
N SER A 4 -14.91 16.12 -18.03
CA SER A 4 -13.50 16.54 -18.05
C SER A 4 -12.62 15.48 -18.71
N LYS A 5 -11.39 15.83 -19.16
CA LYS A 5 -10.44 14.85 -19.71
C LYS A 5 -10.24 13.63 -18.78
N ARG A 6 -10.15 13.89 -17.47
CA ARG A 6 -10.07 12.84 -16.44
C ARG A 6 -11.34 11.99 -16.39
N GLY A 7 -12.52 12.63 -16.44
CA GLY A 7 -13.81 11.94 -16.47
C GLY A 7 -13.98 11.07 -17.71
N GLN A 8 -13.53 11.53 -18.88
CA GLN A 8 -13.56 10.77 -20.14
C GLN A 8 -12.68 9.52 -20.06
N MET A 9 -11.44 9.67 -19.58
CA MET A 9 -10.51 8.53 -19.39
C MET A 9 -11.08 7.50 -18.40
N ARG A 10 -11.73 7.95 -17.32
CA ARG A 10 -12.37 7.02 -16.36
C ARG A 10 -13.58 6.32 -16.95
N ALA A 11 -14.41 7.04 -17.69
CA ALA A 11 -15.56 6.46 -18.37
C ALA A 11 -15.14 5.36 -19.37
N SER A 12 -14.02 5.53 -20.08
CA SER A 12 -13.53 4.50 -21.00
C SER A 12 -13.06 3.22 -20.32
N LEU A 13 -12.66 3.25 -19.04
CA LEU A 13 -12.23 2.04 -18.32
C LEU A 13 -13.40 1.07 -18.06
N VAL A 14 -14.61 1.61 -17.87
CA VAL A 14 -15.82 0.85 -17.49
C VAL A 14 -16.80 0.63 -18.65
N ALA A 15 -16.62 1.38 -19.75
CA ALA A 15 -17.39 1.22 -20.98
C ALA A 15 -17.23 -0.20 -21.56
N PRO A 16 -18.18 -0.70 -22.38
CA PRO A 16 -18.04 -1.98 -23.06
C PRO A 16 -16.70 -2.12 -23.79
N GLY A 17 -15.98 -3.21 -23.53
CA GLY A 17 -14.63 -3.46 -24.05
C GLY A 17 -13.49 -2.82 -23.23
N GLY A 18 -13.81 -1.99 -22.24
CA GLY A 18 -12.84 -1.43 -21.30
C GLY A 18 -12.33 -2.48 -20.28
N PRO A 19 -11.13 -2.29 -19.72
CA PRO A 19 -10.48 -3.27 -18.84
C PRO A 19 -11.25 -3.56 -17.54
N LEU A 20 -12.09 -2.64 -17.06
CA LEU A 20 -12.92 -2.84 -15.87
C LEU A 20 -14.37 -3.22 -16.21
N HIS A 21 -14.72 -3.34 -17.49
CA HIS A 21 -16.10 -3.63 -17.88
C HIS A 21 -16.59 -4.95 -17.29
N GLY A 22 -15.82 -6.03 -17.48
CA GLY A 22 -16.17 -7.35 -16.97
C GLY A 22 -16.33 -7.38 -15.45
N TYR A 23 -15.46 -6.66 -14.73
CA TYR A 23 -15.55 -6.47 -13.28
C TYR A 23 -16.87 -5.83 -12.85
N PHE A 24 -17.29 -4.74 -13.50
CA PHE A 24 -18.56 -4.10 -13.14
C PHE A 24 -19.80 -4.87 -13.61
N GLN A 25 -19.67 -5.74 -14.62
CA GLN A 25 -20.75 -6.65 -15.01
C GLN A 25 -20.91 -7.81 -14.04
N SER A 26 -19.82 -8.36 -13.49
CA SER A 26 -19.91 -9.44 -12.52
C SER A 26 -20.66 -9.02 -11.24
N ILE A 27 -20.54 -7.75 -10.81
CA ILE A 27 -21.31 -7.19 -9.68
C ILE A 27 -22.82 -7.29 -9.89
N LYS A 28 -23.31 -7.24 -11.13
CA LYS A 28 -24.74 -7.28 -11.43
C LYS A 28 -25.31 -8.70 -11.50
N ASN A 29 -24.44 -9.70 -11.60
CA ASN A 29 -24.79 -11.10 -11.77
C ASN A 29 -23.95 -11.96 -10.80
N GLU A 30 -23.99 -11.62 -9.51
CA GLU A 30 -23.23 -12.34 -8.50
C GLU A 30 -23.88 -13.70 -8.19
N TRP A 31 -23.02 -14.69 -7.95
CA TRP A 31 -23.47 -16.01 -7.50
C TRP A 31 -24.20 -15.89 -6.17
N ARG A 32 -25.30 -16.63 -6.02
CA ARG A 32 -26.03 -16.75 -4.76
C ARG A 32 -26.39 -18.21 -4.49
N PRO A 33 -26.55 -18.63 -3.22
CA PRO A 33 -26.96 -19.99 -2.90
C PRO A 33 -28.30 -20.39 -3.52
N ASP A 34 -29.22 -19.43 -3.71
CA ASP A 34 -30.53 -19.59 -4.35
C ASP A 34 -30.52 -19.36 -5.87
N ASP A 35 -29.44 -18.78 -6.42
CA ASP A 35 -29.19 -18.62 -7.86
C ASP A 35 -27.73 -18.91 -8.20
N THR A 36 -27.48 -20.17 -8.57
CA THR A 36 -26.13 -20.66 -8.88
C THR A 36 -25.66 -20.29 -10.29
N SER A 37 -26.46 -19.55 -11.08
CA SER A 37 -26.09 -19.13 -12.44
C SER A 37 -25.21 -17.88 -12.46
N GLY A 38 -25.09 -17.19 -11.31
CA GLY A 38 -24.25 -16.02 -11.13
C GLY A 38 -22.74 -16.32 -11.06
N VAL A 39 -21.95 -15.25 -11.08
CA VAL A 39 -20.49 -15.25 -11.04
C VAL A 39 -20.00 -15.32 -9.60
N CYS A 40 -19.22 -16.36 -9.27
CA CYS A 40 -18.49 -16.41 -8.01
C CYS A 40 -17.30 -15.43 -8.05
N ARG A 41 -17.24 -14.53 -7.07
CA ARG A 41 -16.24 -13.45 -7.00
C ARG A 41 -15.05 -13.92 -6.17
N LEU A 42 -13.87 -13.97 -6.79
CA LEU A 42 -12.59 -14.30 -6.16
C LEU A 42 -11.54 -13.21 -6.41
N ASP A 43 -11.99 -12.05 -6.88
CA ASP A 43 -11.19 -10.92 -7.36
C ASP A 43 -11.20 -9.72 -6.41
N ILE A 44 -11.95 -9.79 -5.32
CA ILE A 44 -12.03 -8.77 -4.26
C ILE A 44 -11.22 -9.21 -3.06
N ALA A 45 -10.28 -8.37 -2.62
CA ALA A 45 -9.57 -8.54 -1.37
C ALA A 45 -10.43 -7.96 -0.23
N GLU A 46 -11.38 -8.75 0.26
CA GLU A 46 -12.27 -8.44 1.38
C GLU A 46 -12.18 -9.57 2.42
N SER A 47 -12.38 -9.23 3.70
CA SER A 47 -12.32 -10.18 4.80
C SER A 47 -13.51 -9.97 5.74
N ASP A 48 -14.48 -10.86 5.62
CA ASP A 48 -15.68 -10.86 6.45
C ASP A 48 -15.52 -11.68 7.75
N LEU A 49 -14.32 -12.24 7.97
CA LEU A 49 -14.06 -13.25 8.99
C LEU A 49 -14.28 -12.75 10.43
N MET A 50 -14.25 -11.44 10.65
CA MET A 50 -14.45 -10.83 11.97
C MET A 50 -15.73 -9.98 12.07
N HIS A 51 -16.62 -10.01 11.07
CA HIS A 51 -17.78 -9.12 11.06
C HIS A 51 -18.68 -9.27 12.29
N THR A 52 -18.77 -10.47 12.87
CA THR A 52 -19.57 -10.70 14.08
C THR A 52 -18.96 -10.01 15.29
N GLU A 53 -17.66 -10.20 15.51
CA GLU A 53 -16.91 -9.61 16.61
C GLU A 53 -16.89 -8.08 16.52
N LEU A 54 -16.71 -7.54 15.30
CA LEU A 54 -16.73 -6.10 15.05
C LEU A 54 -18.13 -5.52 15.26
N ALA A 55 -19.20 -6.24 14.88
CA ALA A 55 -20.58 -5.82 15.14
C ALA A 55 -20.88 -5.74 16.66
N ASP A 56 -20.38 -6.70 17.44
CA ASP A 56 -20.52 -6.68 18.90
C ASP A 56 -19.77 -5.47 19.52
N LEU A 57 -18.53 -5.23 19.07
CA LEU A 57 -17.71 -4.11 19.53
C LEU A 57 -18.26 -2.75 19.13
N THR A 58 -18.89 -2.64 17.96
CA THR A 58 -19.47 -1.40 17.43
C THR A 58 -20.97 -1.25 17.74
N SER A 59 -21.52 -2.11 18.60
CA SER A 59 -22.91 -2.02 19.03
C SER A 59 -23.21 -0.67 19.71
N GLU A 60 -24.47 -0.25 19.66
CA GLU A 60 -24.94 1.00 20.30
C GLU A 60 -24.56 1.05 21.80
N GLN A 61 -24.54 -0.12 22.45
CA GLN A 61 -24.15 -0.27 23.85
C GLN A 61 -22.69 0.14 24.09
N SER A 62 -21.78 -0.20 23.18
CA SER A 62 -20.37 0.22 23.26
C SER A 62 -20.22 1.74 23.14
N PHE A 63 -20.96 2.38 22.23
CA PHE A 63 -20.95 3.84 22.10
C PHE A 63 -21.55 4.56 23.31
N ARG A 64 -22.65 4.03 23.87
CA ARG A 64 -23.24 4.55 25.11
C ARG A 64 -22.26 4.45 26.28
N THR A 65 -21.52 3.35 26.36
CA THR A 65 -20.48 3.15 27.40
C THR A 65 -19.33 4.15 27.25
N LEU A 66 -18.82 4.36 26.03
CA LEU A 66 -17.78 5.36 25.76
C LEU A 66 -18.23 6.78 26.11
N THR A 67 -19.49 7.10 25.80
CA THR A 67 -20.10 8.40 26.12
C THR A 67 -20.21 8.58 27.64
N ALA A 68 -20.67 7.55 28.36
CA ALA A 68 -20.78 7.57 29.83
C ALA A 68 -19.43 7.72 30.53
N LEU A 69 -18.35 7.20 29.93
CA LEU A 69 -16.97 7.34 30.43
C LEU A 69 -16.34 8.71 30.10
N GLY A 70 -17.07 9.62 29.46
CA GLY A 70 -16.58 10.95 29.12
C GLY A 70 -15.49 10.94 28.03
N ALA A 71 -15.53 9.96 27.12
CA ALA A 71 -14.55 9.89 26.04
C ALA A 71 -14.61 11.18 25.18
N PRO A 72 -13.47 11.87 24.97
CA PRO A 72 -13.47 13.12 24.22
C PRO A 72 -13.87 12.85 22.75
N THR A 73 -14.90 13.57 22.30
CA THR A 73 -15.44 13.52 20.92
C THR A 73 -14.81 14.57 20.01
N SER A 74 -13.86 15.37 20.51
CA SER A 74 -13.28 16.47 19.75
C SER A 74 -12.26 16.00 18.72
N VAL A 75 -12.43 16.50 17.49
CA VAL A 75 -11.42 16.48 16.44
C VAL A 75 -10.45 17.66 16.67
N GLY A 76 -9.14 17.47 16.43
CA GLY A 76 -8.13 18.51 16.64
C GLY A 76 -7.03 18.17 17.67
N GLY A 77 -6.66 16.91 17.80
CA GLY A 77 -5.55 16.45 18.65
C GLY A 77 -4.18 16.95 18.20
N VAL A 78 -3.10 16.32 18.69
CA VAL A 78 -1.69 16.75 18.62
C VAL A 78 -1.19 17.20 17.26
N ASN A 79 -1.79 16.76 16.16
CA ASN A 79 -1.41 17.15 14.80
C ASN A 79 -2.60 17.43 13.88
N ALA A 80 -3.76 17.77 14.47
CA ALA A 80 -5.01 18.07 13.77
C ALA A 80 -5.57 16.97 12.84
N SER A 81 -4.93 15.81 12.73
CA SER A 81 -5.42 14.69 11.90
C SER A 81 -6.49 13.85 12.59
N SER A 82 -6.47 13.78 13.92
CA SER A 82 -7.43 12.98 14.71
C SER A 82 -7.47 13.38 16.18
N SER A 83 -8.17 12.61 17.01
CA SER A 83 -8.16 12.76 18.47
C SER A 83 -6.86 12.23 19.11
N ASN A 84 -6.41 12.85 20.21
CA ASN A 84 -5.24 12.37 20.97
C ASN A 84 -5.39 10.92 21.39
N ARG A 85 -6.59 10.53 21.84
CA ARG A 85 -6.89 9.16 22.25
C ARG A 85 -6.64 8.17 21.12
N LEU A 86 -7.15 8.44 19.91
CA LEU A 86 -6.93 7.53 18.78
C LEU A 86 -5.44 7.46 18.41
N LEU A 87 -4.75 8.60 18.30
CA LEU A 87 -3.34 8.62 17.93
C LEU A 87 -2.46 7.92 18.97
N THR A 88 -2.76 8.08 20.26
CA THR A 88 -2.08 7.35 21.34
C THR A 88 -2.35 5.85 21.25
N SER A 89 -3.60 5.43 21.06
CA SER A 89 -3.92 4.01 20.92
C SER A 89 -3.26 3.38 19.69
N LEU A 90 -3.22 4.08 18.56
CA LEU A 90 -2.50 3.62 17.38
C LEU A 90 -1.00 3.51 17.66
N ALA A 91 -0.37 4.52 18.27
CA ALA A 91 1.04 4.45 18.65
C ALA A 91 1.33 3.26 19.57
N THR A 92 0.49 3.00 20.58
CA THR A 92 0.59 1.81 21.43
C THR A 92 0.52 0.53 20.61
N LEU A 93 -0.50 0.40 19.74
CA LEU A 93 -0.65 -0.75 18.86
C LEU A 93 0.60 -0.98 18.00
N PHE A 94 1.13 0.08 17.37
CA PHE A 94 2.34 -0.05 16.55
C PHE A 94 3.56 -0.54 17.36
N ASN A 95 3.75 0.04 18.54
CA ASN A 95 4.88 -0.30 19.40
C ASN A 95 4.78 -1.72 19.97
N GLU A 96 3.57 -2.17 20.32
CA GLU A 96 3.34 -3.53 20.83
C GLU A 96 3.42 -4.60 19.74
N GLN A 97 2.78 -4.37 18.59
CA GLN A 97 2.71 -5.37 17.52
C GLN A 97 4.05 -5.60 16.83
N TRP A 98 4.83 -4.54 16.61
CA TRP A 98 6.04 -4.63 15.80
C TRP A 98 7.34 -4.38 16.55
N SER A 99 7.29 -3.85 17.78
CA SER A 99 8.48 -3.57 18.61
C SER A 99 9.59 -2.82 17.82
N PRO A 100 9.30 -1.62 17.30
CA PRO A 100 10.24 -0.86 16.48
C PRO A 100 11.48 -0.41 17.25
N LYS A 101 12.59 -0.19 16.52
CA LYS A 101 13.86 0.34 17.09
C LYS A 101 13.63 1.62 17.89
N THR A 102 12.88 2.52 17.27
CA THR A 102 12.52 3.82 17.78
C THR A 102 11.02 3.80 17.98
N PRO A 103 10.53 4.09 19.19
CA PRO A 103 9.10 4.09 19.45
C PRO A 103 8.36 5.05 18.51
N VAL A 104 7.24 4.59 17.96
CA VAL A 104 6.32 5.43 17.18
C VAL A 104 5.60 6.37 18.16
N LEU A 105 5.66 7.67 17.89
CA LEU A 105 5.02 8.69 18.72
C LEU A 105 3.66 9.10 18.13
N PRO A 106 2.66 9.46 18.95
CA PRO A 106 1.36 9.93 18.45
C PRO A 106 1.45 11.13 17.50
N SER A 107 2.44 12.01 17.70
CA SER A 107 2.69 13.17 16.84
C SER A 107 3.13 12.80 15.42
N GLN A 108 3.64 11.58 15.21
CA GLN A 108 4.11 11.06 13.92
C GLN A 108 3.00 10.36 13.12
N ILE A 109 1.80 10.19 13.69
CA ILE A 109 0.71 9.44 13.07
C ILE A 109 -0.31 10.42 12.50
N ILE A 110 -0.61 10.29 11.21
CA ILE A 110 -1.74 10.98 10.56
C ILE A 110 -2.86 9.97 10.31
N ALA A 111 -4.06 10.25 10.84
CA ALA A 111 -5.24 9.47 10.49
C ALA A 111 -5.96 10.07 9.27
N GLY A 112 -6.51 9.22 8.42
CA GLY A 112 -7.30 9.63 7.25
C GLY A 112 -8.33 8.58 6.87
N ALA A 113 -9.14 8.89 5.87
CA ALA A 113 -10.21 8.02 5.39
C ALA A 113 -9.69 6.90 4.46
N GLY A 114 -8.90 5.99 5.04
CA GLY A 114 -8.35 4.81 4.37
C GLY A 114 -7.03 5.05 3.62
N CYS A 115 -6.30 3.97 3.35
CA CYS A 115 -4.95 4.00 2.77
C CYS A 115 -4.90 4.70 1.40
N SER A 116 -5.90 4.48 0.54
CA SER A 116 -5.94 5.07 -0.80
C SER A 116 -5.89 6.60 -0.78
N ILE A 117 -6.60 7.23 0.15
CA ILE A 117 -6.62 8.69 0.27
C ILE A 117 -5.31 9.19 0.90
N LEU A 118 -4.76 8.46 1.87
CA LEU A 118 -3.48 8.81 2.48
C LEU A 118 -2.33 8.76 1.47
N ILE A 119 -2.28 7.74 0.61
CA ILE A 119 -1.30 7.65 -0.49
C ILE A 119 -1.51 8.81 -1.47
N GLU A 120 -2.75 9.14 -1.82
CA GLU A 120 -3.05 10.28 -2.69
C GLU A 120 -2.58 11.62 -2.07
N TYR A 121 -2.81 11.84 -0.78
CA TYR A 121 -2.33 13.03 -0.08
C TYR A 121 -0.80 13.10 -0.02
N LEU A 122 -0.12 11.98 0.22
CA LEU A 122 1.34 11.92 0.19
C LEU A 122 1.88 12.29 -1.19
N VAL A 123 1.33 11.72 -2.26
CA VAL A 123 1.73 12.05 -3.64
C VAL A 123 1.53 13.54 -3.93
N HIS A 124 0.38 14.10 -3.52
CA HIS A 124 0.12 15.53 -3.66
C HIS A 124 1.07 16.43 -2.85
N ALA A 125 1.64 15.92 -1.75
CA ALA A 125 2.53 16.69 -0.89
C ALA A 125 4.00 16.65 -1.35
N ILE A 126 4.43 15.60 -2.05
CA ILE A 126 5.86 15.35 -2.35
C ILE A 126 6.22 15.42 -3.84
N CYS A 127 5.21 15.44 -4.72
CA CYS A 127 5.39 15.43 -6.17
C CYS A 127 4.72 16.65 -6.83
N ASP A 128 5.33 17.11 -7.91
CA ASP A 128 4.76 18.08 -8.85
C ASP A 128 4.22 17.37 -10.13
N PRO A 129 3.31 18.01 -10.89
CA PRO A 129 2.87 17.47 -12.17
C PRO A 129 4.05 17.25 -13.14
N GLY A 130 4.18 16.02 -13.67
CA GLY A 130 5.30 15.60 -14.51
C GLY A 130 6.33 14.70 -13.81
N ASP A 131 6.35 14.71 -12.47
CA ASP A 131 7.14 13.79 -11.66
C ASP A 131 6.67 12.34 -11.83
N VAL A 132 7.46 11.39 -11.32
CA VAL A 132 7.06 9.98 -11.28
C VAL A 132 7.23 9.34 -9.90
N VAL A 133 6.35 8.39 -9.59
CA VAL A 133 6.48 7.46 -8.46
C VAL A 133 6.92 6.11 -9.02
N LEU A 134 7.98 5.54 -8.44
CA LEU A 134 8.48 4.21 -8.79
C LEU A 134 7.68 3.14 -8.04
N THR A 135 7.40 2.01 -8.68
CA THR A 135 6.79 0.84 -8.02
C THR A 135 7.39 -0.46 -8.57
N PRO A 136 7.83 -1.41 -7.72
CA PRO A 136 8.27 -2.73 -8.17
C PRO A 136 7.09 -3.55 -8.72
N ALA A 137 7.29 -4.31 -9.79
CA ALA A 137 6.30 -5.26 -10.31
C ALA A 137 6.41 -6.65 -9.65
N PRO A 138 5.28 -7.38 -9.47
CA PRO A 138 3.90 -6.91 -9.62
C PRO A 138 3.50 -5.97 -8.48
N PHE A 139 2.46 -5.16 -8.68
CA PHE A 139 1.96 -4.22 -7.67
C PHE A 139 0.43 -4.08 -7.76
N TRP A 140 -0.19 -3.46 -6.74
CA TRP A 140 -1.61 -3.16 -6.74
C TRP A 140 -1.97 -2.11 -7.80
N PRO A 141 -2.76 -2.44 -8.84
CA PRO A 141 -2.95 -1.57 -10.00
C PRO A 141 -3.57 -0.20 -9.70
N VAL A 142 -4.25 -0.07 -8.56
CA VAL A 142 -4.90 1.18 -8.15
C VAL A 142 -3.87 2.25 -7.77
N PHE A 143 -2.62 1.91 -7.44
CA PHE A 143 -1.55 2.92 -7.28
C PHE A 143 -1.46 3.86 -8.49
N SER A 144 -1.52 3.33 -9.72
CA SER A 144 -1.55 4.13 -10.96
C SER A 144 -2.72 5.12 -10.98
N THR A 145 -3.86 4.71 -10.42
CA THR A 145 -5.07 5.51 -10.34
C THR A 145 -4.96 6.64 -9.32
N LEU A 146 -4.33 6.38 -8.17
CA LEU A 146 -4.14 7.38 -7.12
C LEU A 146 -3.11 8.43 -7.56
N VAL A 147 -1.95 7.97 -8.03
CA VAL A 147 -0.82 8.84 -8.43
C VAL A 147 -1.22 9.78 -9.58
N SER A 148 -1.90 9.27 -10.60
CA SER A 148 -2.28 10.07 -11.79
C SER A 148 -3.22 11.25 -11.51
N LYS A 149 -3.90 11.29 -10.35
CA LYS A 149 -4.79 12.41 -9.98
C LYS A 149 -4.02 13.71 -9.74
N ALA A 150 -2.75 13.61 -9.33
CA ALA A 150 -1.84 14.74 -9.13
C ALA A 150 -1.10 15.17 -10.42
N GLY A 151 -1.37 14.54 -11.57
CA GLY A 151 -0.59 14.76 -12.79
C GLY A 151 0.79 14.09 -12.75
N VAL A 152 0.98 13.16 -11.83
CA VAL A 152 2.22 12.40 -11.61
C VAL A 152 2.12 11.06 -12.35
N GLY A 153 3.21 10.61 -12.94
CA GLY A 153 3.30 9.30 -13.59
C GLY A 153 3.63 8.18 -12.61
N ILE A 154 3.26 6.95 -12.95
CA ILE A 154 3.81 5.76 -12.30
C ILE A 154 4.85 5.14 -13.22
N SER A 155 5.98 4.74 -12.66
CA SER A 155 7.06 4.09 -13.41
C SER A 155 7.36 2.74 -12.77
N VAL A 156 7.18 1.68 -13.55
CA VAL A 156 7.25 0.31 -13.05
C VAL A 156 8.69 -0.18 -13.10
N LEU A 157 9.18 -0.67 -11.96
CA LEU A 157 10.50 -1.27 -11.81
C LEU A 157 10.40 -2.80 -12.00
N PRO A 158 11.16 -3.38 -12.96
CA PRO A 158 11.16 -4.82 -13.16
C PRO A 158 11.82 -5.53 -11.97
N CYS A 159 11.18 -6.57 -11.44
CA CYS A 159 11.72 -7.38 -10.33
C CYS A 159 12.24 -8.75 -10.77
N LEU A 160 12.06 -9.10 -12.04
CA LEU A 160 12.62 -10.32 -12.64
C LEU A 160 13.76 -9.95 -13.59
N PRO A 161 14.79 -10.79 -13.72
CA PRO A 161 15.84 -10.59 -14.72
C PRO A 161 15.24 -10.57 -16.13
N ALA A 162 15.81 -9.77 -17.04
CA ALA A 162 15.32 -9.64 -18.41
C ALA A 162 15.24 -10.97 -19.18
N SER A 163 16.04 -11.97 -18.80
CA SER A 163 16.02 -13.33 -19.35
C SER A 163 14.71 -14.10 -19.07
N HIS A 164 13.92 -13.68 -18.08
CA HIS A 164 12.64 -14.31 -17.70
C HIS A 164 11.42 -13.56 -18.25
N ALA A 165 11.60 -12.45 -18.97
CA ALA A 165 10.50 -11.59 -19.41
C ALA A 165 9.53 -12.28 -20.39
N ASN A 166 9.94 -13.40 -21.02
CA ASN A 166 9.18 -14.08 -22.08
C ASN A 166 9.06 -15.60 -21.91
N SER A 167 9.51 -16.18 -20.80
CA SER A 167 9.38 -17.62 -20.57
C SER A 167 9.31 -17.94 -19.08
N ILE A 168 8.21 -18.57 -18.65
CA ILE A 168 8.10 -19.19 -17.32
C ILE A 168 8.94 -20.47 -17.38
N GLN A 169 10.27 -20.34 -17.28
CA GLN A 169 11.19 -21.48 -17.31
C GLN A 169 11.86 -21.75 -15.96
N ALA A 170 11.81 -20.79 -15.02
CA ALA A 170 12.10 -21.08 -13.63
C ALA A 170 10.88 -21.72 -12.96
N SER A 171 11.09 -22.50 -11.91
CA SER A 171 9.97 -22.90 -11.06
C SER A 171 9.32 -21.62 -10.52
N VAL A 172 7.98 -21.55 -10.49
CA VAL A 172 7.22 -20.40 -9.95
C VAL A 172 7.73 -19.99 -8.56
N VAL A 173 8.25 -20.94 -7.78
CA VAL A 173 8.87 -20.72 -6.47
C VAL A 173 10.12 -19.84 -6.54
N GLU A 174 11.00 -20.07 -7.51
CA GLU A 174 12.25 -19.32 -7.69
C GLU A 174 11.97 -17.90 -8.19
N GLU A 175 11.00 -17.72 -9.09
CA GLU A 175 10.55 -16.40 -9.53
C GLU A 175 9.96 -15.59 -8.37
N LEU A 176 9.11 -16.22 -7.54
CA LEU A 176 8.58 -15.59 -6.33
C LEU A 176 9.70 -15.21 -5.36
N ALA A 177 10.68 -16.10 -5.14
CA ALA A 177 11.83 -15.80 -4.27
C ALA A 177 12.61 -14.58 -4.77
N ASN A 178 12.83 -14.48 -6.09
CA ASN A 178 13.54 -13.35 -6.71
C ASN A 178 12.78 -12.03 -6.54
N ILE A 179 11.44 -12.03 -6.70
CA ILE A 179 10.61 -10.84 -6.47
C ILE A 179 10.67 -10.40 -4.99
N MET A 180 10.79 -11.33 -4.04
CA MET A 180 10.78 -11.04 -2.59
C MET A 180 12.15 -10.68 -1.99
N THR A 181 13.24 -10.84 -2.75
CA THR A 181 14.62 -10.68 -2.25
C THR A 181 15.44 -9.64 -3.01
N TRP A 182 15.23 -9.51 -4.32
CA TRP A 182 15.97 -8.68 -5.27
C TRP A 182 17.50 -8.91 -5.28
N THR A 183 18.05 -9.06 -6.47
CA THR A 183 19.51 -9.22 -6.65
C THR A 183 20.17 -7.88 -6.92
N ASP A 184 21.50 -7.82 -6.80
CA ASP A 184 22.26 -6.60 -7.12
C ASP A 184 22.12 -6.25 -8.61
N ALA A 185 21.98 -7.26 -9.48
CA ALA A 185 21.66 -7.06 -10.88
C ALA A 185 20.27 -6.42 -11.09
N THR A 186 19.29 -6.73 -10.22
CA THR A 186 17.98 -6.07 -10.21
C THR A 186 18.13 -4.60 -9.85
N LEU A 187 18.89 -4.27 -8.79
CA LEU A 187 19.12 -2.88 -8.38
C LEU A 187 19.89 -2.07 -9.44
N GLN A 188 20.85 -2.69 -10.13
CA GLN A 188 21.56 -2.03 -11.23
C GLN A 188 20.63 -1.67 -12.41
N GLN A 189 19.61 -2.50 -12.67
CA GLN A 189 18.56 -2.17 -13.65
C GLN A 189 17.73 -0.98 -13.17
N TRP A 190 17.40 -0.92 -11.88
CA TRP A 190 16.66 0.20 -11.29
C TRP A 190 17.46 1.50 -11.36
N ASP A 191 18.76 1.45 -11.07
CA ASP A 191 19.67 2.60 -11.22
C ASP A 191 19.67 3.13 -12.66
N SER A 192 19.77 2.22 -13.64
CA SER A 192 19.75 2.57 -15.06
C SER A 192 18.41 3.19 -15.46
N HIS A 193 17.31 2.68 -14.90
CA HIS A 193 15.96 3.19 -15.14
C HIS A 193 15.77 4.60 -14.56
N VAL A 194 16.28 4.87 -13.36
CA VAL A 194 16.28 6.22 -12.77
C VAL A 194 17.05 7.20 -13.64
N ALA A 195 18.24 6.82 -14.13
CA ALA A 195 19.01 7.67 -15.04
C ALA A 195 18.26 7.99 -16.33
N GLN A 196 17.53 7.03 -16.90
CA GLN A 196 16.69 7.25 -18.09
C GLN A 196 15.52 8.21 -17.81
N LEU A 197 14.87 8.07 -16.66
CA LEU A 197 13.78 8.96 -16.24
C LEU A 197 14.25 10.40 -16.05
N LEU A 198 15.40 10.59 -15.41
CA LEU A 198 16.03 11.90 -15.23
C LEU A 198 16.40 12.54 -16.58
N ALA A 199 17.02 11.77 -17.49
CA ALA A 199 17.35 12.24 -18.84
C ALA A 199 16.10 12.62 -19.67
N ALA A 200 14.95 11.97 -19.40
CA ALA A 200 13.67 12.25 -20.04
C ALA A 200 12.88 13.41 -19.37
N GLY A 201 13.44 14.07 -18.35
CA GLY A 201 12.76 15.15 -17.62
C GLY A 201 11.57 14.67 -16.77
N LYS A 202 11.62 13.43 -16.27
CA LYS A 202 10.58 12.80 -15.45
C LYS A 202 11.18 12.37 -14.11
N PRO A 203 11.53 13.30 -13.21
CA PRO A 203 12.29 12.95 -12.02
C PRO A 203 11.46 12.06 -11.07
N PRO A 204 12.02 10.93 -10.60
CA PRO A 204 11.37 10.13 -9.58
C PRO A 204 11.41 10.84 -8.22
N ARG A 205 10.34 10.70 -7.42
CA ARG A 205 10.21 11.33 -6.09
C ARG A 205 10.06 10.34 -4.95
N ALA A 206 9.52 9.16 -5.26
CA ALA A 206 9.23 8.14 -4.26
C ALA A 206 9.31 6.73 -4.85
N LEU A 207 9.64 5.77 -4.00
CA LEU A 207 9.40 4.35 -4.21
C LEU A 207 8.17 3.94 -3.38
N LEU A 208 7.12 3.50 -4.06
CA LEU A 208 5.89 3.00 -3.45
C LEU A 208 5.83 1.48 -3.58
N LEU A 209 5.74 0.78 -2.46
CA LEU A 209 5.58 -0.67 -2.40
C LEU A 209 4.46 -1.07 -1.43
N SER A 210 3.95 -2.28 -1.56
CA SER A 210 3.00 -2.89 -0.62
C SER A 210 3.73 -3.99 0.15
N ASN A 211 3.71 -3.96 1.48
CA ASN A 211 4.32 -4.98 2.33
C ASN A 211 3.40 -5.32 3.53
N PRO A 212 2.69 -6.47 3.53
CA PRO A 212 2.73 -7.55 2.55
C PRO A 212 2.32 -7.13 1.13
N LEU A 213 2.90 -7.78 0.13
CA LEU A 213 2.69 -7.45 -1.28
C LEU A 213 1.31 -7.91 -1.77
N ASN A 214 0.47 -6.95 -2.17
CA ASN A 214 -0.63 -7.19 -3.09
C ASN A 214 -0.10 -7.16 -4.53
N PRO A 215 -0.17 -8.25 -5.31
CA PRO A 215 -1.14 -9.36 -5.20
C PRO A 215 -0.62 -10.70 -4.65
N LEU A 216 0.65 -10.80 -4.25
CA LEU A 216 1.27 -12.10 -3.93
C LEU A 216 0.96 -12.63 -2.52
N GLY A 217 0.43 -11.80 -1.63
CA GLY A 217 0.12 -12.17 -0.24
C GLY A 217 1.36 -12.55 0.57
N ARG A 218 2.52 -11.97 0.24
CA ARG A 218 3.81 -12.27 0.87
C ARG A 218 4.52 -11.00 1.26
N CYS A 219 5.19 -11.02 2.40
CA CYS A 219 6.06 -9.92 2.79
C CYS A 219 7.40 -10.01 2.08
N TYR A 220 7.97 -8.83 1.80
CA TYR A 220 9.35 -8.75 1.35
C TYR A 220 10.29 -9.26 2.45
N SER A 221 11.39 -9.90 2.02
CA SER A 221 12.45 -10.28 2.96
C SER A 221 13.07 -9.04 3.59
N LYS A 222 13.64 -9.18 4.79
CA LYS A 222 14.40 -8.11 5.44
C LYS A 222 15.51 -7.56 4.55
N SER A 223 16.21 -8.43 3.81
CA SER A 223 17.23 -8.01 2.85
C SER A 223 16.66 -7.14 1.73
N ALA A 224 15.51 -7.50 1.16
CA ALA A 224 14.86 -6.68 0.14
C ALA A 224 14.43 -5.31 0.68
N LEU A 225 13.86 -5.26 1.89
CA LEU A 225 13.49 -4.00 2.53
C LEU A 225 14.70 -3.11 2.78
N THR A 226 15.82 -3.67 3.28
CA THR A 226 17.08 -2.93 3.42
C THR A 226 17.59 -2.40 2.08
N LYS A 227 17.57 -3.23 1.02
CA LYS A 227 17.94 -2.81 -0.34
C LYS A 227 17.05 -1.70 -0.90
N ALA A 228 15.74 -1.74 -0.62
CA ALA A 228 14.80 -0.68 -0.98
C ALA A 228 15.20 0.66 -0.34
N ALA A 229 15.56 0.59 0.94
CA ALA A 229 16.00 1.72 1.75
C ALA A 229 17.28 2.36 1.19
N GLU A 230 18.30 1.55 0.94
CA GLU A 230 19.59 1.98 0.39
C GLU A 230 19.41 2.57 -1.01
N PHE A 231 18.53 1.96 -1.83
CA PHE A 231 18.17 2.50 -3.14
C PHE A 231 17.49 3.87 -3.02
N CYS A 232 16.54 4.03 -2.09
CA CYS A 232 15.87 5.30 -1.87
C CYS A 232 16.84 6.38 -1.36
N GLU A 233 17.73 6.05 -0.43
CA GLU A 233 18.76 6.97 0.06
C GLU A 233 19.69 7.41 -1.08
N LYS A 234 20.19 6.46 -1.88
CA LYS A 234 21.09 6.72 -3.01
C LYS A 234 20.50 7.71 -4.02
N HIS A 235 19.19 7.66 -4.26
CA HIS A 235 18.50 8.44 -5.29
C HIS A 235 17.65 9.58 -4.73
N ASP A 236 17.78 9.91 -3.44
CA ASP A 236 16.99 10.94 -2.75
C ASP A 236 15.47 10.76 -2.94
N LEU A 237 15.00 9.53 -2.73
CA LEU A 237 13.59 9.14 -2.87
C LEU A 237 12.94 8.95 -1.50
N LEU A 238 11.66 9.29 -1.39
CA LEU A 238 10.84 8.86 -0.27
C LEU A 238 10.47 7.38 -0.42
N LEU A 239 10.65 6.58 0.64
CA LEU A 239 10.11 5.22 0.68
C LEU A 239 8.70 5.23 1.29
N ILE A 240 7.70 4.82 0.51
CA ILE A 240 6.32 4.64 0.95
C ILE A 240 6.03 3.13 1.02
N SER A 241 5.79 2.62 2.22
CA SER A 241 5.42 1.23 2.48
C SER A 241 3.91 1.16 2.78
N ASP A 242 3.12 0.70 1.83
CA ASP A 242 1.72 0.36 2.06
C ASP A 242 1.64 -0.97 2.83
N GLU A 243 1.42 -0.87 4.14
CA GLU A 243 1.36 -1.99 5.07
C GLU A 243 -0.08 -2.32 5.47
N VAL A 244 -1.06 -2.07 4.59
CA VAL A 244 -2.49 -2.35 4.81
C VAL A 244 -2.77 -3.79 5.23
N PHE A 245 -1.96 -4.76 4.77
CA PHE A 245 -2.12 -6.18 5.08
C PHE A 245 -1.24 -6.67 6.25
N ALA A 246 -0.52 -5.81 6.97
CA ALA A 246 0.48 -6.24 7.95
C ALA A 246 -0.10 -7.11 9.08
N LEU A 247 -1.36 -6.89 9.48
CA LEU A 247 -2.07 -7.70 10.49
C LEU A 247 -2.82 -8.91 9.89
N SER A 248 -2.76 -9.11 8.58
CA SER A 248 -3.40 -10.25 7.89
C SER A 248 -2.44 -11.43 7.66
N MET A 249 -1.24 -11.39 8.26
CA MET A 249 -0.26 -12.47 8.14
C MET A 249 -0.50 -13.54 9.22
N HIS A 250 -0.90 -14.73 8.78
CA HIS A 250 -1.33 -15.84 9.64
C HIS A 250 -0.19 -16.72 10.21
N ALA A 251 1.02 -16.65 9.64
CA ALA A 251 2.19 -17.37 10.17
C ALA A 251 3.22 -16.37 10.70
N ASP A 252 3.67 -16.54 11.95
CA ASP A 252 4.62 -15.64 12.59
C ASP A 252 5.94 -15.50 11.82
N ALA A 253 6.41 -16.59 11.19
CA ALA A 253 7.61 -16.58 10.36
C ALA A 253 7.50 -15.72 9.08
N LEU A 254 6.29 -15.27 8.73
CA LEU A 254 6.02 -14.44 7.54
C LEU A 254 5.68 -12.99 7.91
N ARG A 255 5.66 -12.64 9.20
CA ARG A 255 5.43 -11.25 9.65
C ARG A 255 6.73 -10.46 9.53
N SER A 256 6.96 -9.84 8.37
CA SER A 256 7.92 -8.75 8.24
C SER A 256 7.18 -7.44 7.97
N SER A 257 7.33 -6.50 8.90
CA SER A 257 6.97 -5.10 8.72
C SER A 257 8.25 -4.28 8.73
N TRP A 258 8.22 -3.10 8.14
CA TRP A 258 9.28 -2.10 8.31
C TRP A 258 9.63 -1.86 9.79
N PHE A 259 8.64 -2.00 10.66
CA PHE A 259 8.79 -1.79 12.10
C PHE A 259 9.42 -2.99 12.84
N SER A 260 9.64 -4.14 12.20
CA SER A 260 10.09 -5.37 12.88
C SER A 260 11.63 -5.52 12.98
N ASN A 261 12.12 -5.70 14.21
CA ASN A 261 13.45 -6.18 14.62
C ASN A 261 14.67 -5.67 13.80
N SER A 262 15.14 -4.49 14.22
CA SER A 262 15.90 -3.49 13.43
C SER A 262 17.43 -3.52 13.52
N SER A 263 18.03 -4.66 13.85
CA SER A 263 19.51 -4.78 13.91
C SER A 263 20.24 -4.53 12.57
N ALA A 264 19.51 -4.40 11.45
CA ALA A 264 20.09 -4.17 10.12
C ALA A 264 19.81 -2.77 9.55
N HIS A 265 19.21 -1.88 10.34
CA HIS A 265 18.80 -0.57 9.87
C HIS A 265 19.86 0.45 10.31
N GLY A 266 20.77 0.77 9.37
CA GLY A 266 21.74 1.85 9.51
C GLY A 266 21.05 3.17 9.83
N GLU A 267 21.76 4.09 10.48
CA GLU A 267 21.18 5.34 11.01
C GLU A 267 20.74 6.36 9.94
N CYS A 268 20.82 6.03 8.65
CA CYS A 268 20.47 6.94 7.56
C CYS A 268 19.27 6.41 6.77
N TYR A 269 18.08 6.91 7.07
CA TYR A 269 16.95 6.87 6.15
C TYR A 269 16.33 8.27 6.10
N HIS A 270 16.17 8.84 4.90
CA HIS A 270 15.66 10.20 4.73
C HIS A 270 14.20 10.33 5.21
N ALA A 271 13.32 9.36 4.90
CA ALA A 271 12.02 9.15 5.54
C ALA A 271 11.37 7.86 5.04
N VAL A 272 10.67 7.14 5.92
CA VAL A 272 9.80 6.01 5.57
C VAL A 272 8.40 6.34 6.05
N VAL A 273 7.42 6.28 5.15
CA VAL A 273 6.01 6.44 5.49
C VAL A 273 5.33 5.10 5.37
N SER A 274 4.86 4.56 6.50
CA SER A 274 3.98 3.40 6.52
C SER A 274 2.53 3.85 6.42
N VAL A 275 1.77 3.25 5.50
CA VAL A 275 0.33 3.46 5.38
C VAL A 275 -0.35 2.16 5.79
N SER A 276 -1.12 2.20 6.87
CA SER A 276 -1.80 1.02 7.40
C SER A 276 -3.30 1.30 7.55
N ALA A 277 -4.11 0.27 7.35
CA ALA A 277 -5.52 0.29 7.75
C ALA A 277 -5.71 -0.66 8.93
N PHE A 278 -6.65 -0.30 9.78
CA PHE A 278 -7.16 -1.15 10.83
C PHE A 278 -8.65 -1.32 10.53
N ALA A 279 -9.08 -2.55 10.28
CA ALA A 279 -10.50 -2.86 10.30
C ALA A 279 -10.99 -2.66 11.75
N VAL A 280 -12.09 -1.92 11.91
CA VAL A 280 -12.82 -1.74 13.17
C VAL A 280 -14.06 -2.59 13.12
#